data_AF-A0A349VVS5-F1
#
_entry.id   AF-A0A349VVS5-F1
#
_cell.length_a   1.000
_cell.length_b   1.000
_cell.length_c   1.000
_cell.angle_alpha   90.00
_cell.angle_beta   90.00
_cell.angle_gamma   90.00
#
_symmetry.space_group_name_H-M   'P 1'
#
loop_
_entity.id
_entity.type
_entity.pdbx_description
1 polymer ?
#
loop_
_entity_poly.entity_id
_entity_poly.type
_entity_poly.pdbx_seq_one_letter_code
_entity_poly.pdbx_strand_id
1 'polypeptide(L)'
;GLKVKGTIHWISVPHAKEAEVRLYDRLFNDENPAAAEDFKASINPESLHIIQRAYIEPDLANATPGKGYQFIRLGYFTLDTQSTPDHLVFNRTVTLKDSWGKEVKKNA
;
A
#
# COMPACT_ATOMS: atom_id res chain seq x y z
N GLY A 1 -37.34 7.01 5.91
CA GLY A 1 -36.11 7.82 5.81
C GLY A 1 -35.11 7.13 4.91
N LEU A 2 -34.33 7.88 4.14
CA LEU A 2 -33.25 7.33 3.31
C LEU A 2 -32.15 6.75 4.21
N LYS A 3 -31.83 5.46 4.03
CA LYS A 3 -30.76 4.78 4.78
C LYS A 3 -29.52 4.70 3.88
N VAL A 4 -28.49 5.46 4.24
CA VAL A 4 -27.20 5.43 3.53
C VAL A 4 -26.53 4.08 3.77
N LYS A 5 -26.12 3.38 2.69
CA LYS A 5 -25.60 2.00 2.74
C LYS A 5 -24.08 1.91 2.93
N GLY A 6 -23.35 3.01 2.80
CA GLY A 6 -21.89 3.00 2.94
C GLY A 6 -21.25 4.36 2.72
N THR A 7 -19.95 4.41 2.96
CA THR A 7 -19.10 5.60 2.83
C THR A 7 -17.83 5.26 2.04
N ILE A 8 -17.31 6.23 1.31
CA ILE A 8 -16.05 6.16 0.57
C ILE A 8 -15.11 7.27 1.04
N HIS A 9 -13.81 7.08 0.88
CA HIS A 9 -12.87 8.20 0.95
C HIS A 9 -12.95 9.02 -0.35
N TRP A 10 -12.59 10.29 -0.26
CA TRP A 10 -12.50 11.21 -1.38
C TRP A 10 -11.47 12.29 -1.01
N ILE A 11 -10.91 12.96 -2.02
CA ILE A 11 -9.96 14.07 -1.84
C ILE A 11 -10.45 15.23 -2.71
N SER A 12 -10.27 16.45 -2.22
CA SER A 12 -10.58 17.67 -2.97
C SER A 12 -9.49 17.96 -4.00
N VAL A 13 -9.80 17.85 -5.30
CA VAL A 13 -8.83 18.06 -6.40
C VAL A 13 -8.06 19.39 -6.28
N PRO A 14 -8.69 20.55 -6.00
CA PRO A 14 -7.97 21.82 -5.87
C PRO A 14 -6.94 21.87 -4.73
N HIS A 15 -7.07 21.00 -3.74
CA HIS A 15 -6.20 20.97 -2.55
C HIS A 15 -5.25 19.77 -2.54
N ALA A 16 -5.53 18.76 -3.37
CA ALA A 16 -4.77 17.53 -3.42
C ALA A 16 -3.28 17.79 -3.66
N LYS A 17 -2.44 16.99 -3.03
CA LYS A 17 -1.02 16.89 -3.35
C LYS A 17 -0.78 15.58 -4.09
N GLU A 18 0.32 15.51 -4.82
CA GLU A 18 0.73 14.30 -5.52
C GLU A 18 1.80 13.55 -4.72
N ALA A 19 1.76 12.22 -4.79
CA ALA A 19 2.78 11.35 -4.26
C ALA A 19 2.90 10.06 -5.08
N GLU A 20 4.09 9.46 -5.06
CA GLU A 20 4.27 8.06 -5.44
C GLU A 20 3.77 7.18 -4.27
N VAL A 21 3.05 6.11 -4.58
CA VAL A 21 2.63 5.13 -3.59
C VAL A 21 3.13 3.75 -3.98
N ARG A 22 3.92 3.14 -3.09
CA ARG A 22 4.45 1.78 -3.23
C ARG A 22 3.58 0.81 -2.46
N LEU A 23 2.83 0.00 -3.18
CA LEU A 23 2.00 -1.05 -2.62
C LEU A 23 2.82 -2.33 -2.53
N TYR A 24 3.41 -2.54 -1.35
CA TYR A 24 4.11 -3.79 -1.06
C TYR A 24 3.12 -4.93 -0.78
N ASP A 25 3.55 -6.13 -1.15
CA ASP A 25 2.98 -7.41 -0.78
C ASP A 25 4.10 -8.38 -0.37
N ARG A 26 3.76 -9.64 -0.07
CA ARG A 26 4.72 -10.68 0.28
C ARG A 26 5.73 -10.86 -0.85
N LEU A 27 7.01 -10.97 -0.47
CA LEU A 27 8.11 -11.19 -1.40
C LEU A 27 8.08 -12.57 -2.06
N PHE A 28 7.51 -13.57 -1.39
CA PHE A 28 7.44 -14.94 -1.87
C PHE A 28 5.99 -15.43 -1.90
N ASN A 29 5.69 -16.28 -2.88
CA ASN A 29 4.40 -16.96 -3.00
C ASN A 29 4.32 -18.23 -2.13
N ASP A 30 5.47 -18.77 -1.74
CA ASP A 30 5.60 -19.94 -0.87
C ASP A 30 5.70 -19.50 0.61
N GLU A 31 5.13 -20.29 1.53
CA GLU A 31 5.29 -20.09 2.98
C GLU A 31 6.72 -20.41 3.45
N ASN A 32 7.39 -21.37 2.81
CA ASN A 32 8.73 -21.81 3.15
C ASN A 32 9.66 -21.80 1.92
N PRO A 33 9.99 -20.61 1.38
CA PRO A 33 10.85 -20.47 0.20
C PRO A 33 12.26 -21.04 0.43
N ALA A 34 12.71 -21.14 1.68
CA ALA A 34 14.02 -21.69 2.05
C ALA A 34 14.14 -23.21 1.85
N ALA A 35 13.02 -23.93 1.71
CA ALA A 35 13.01 -25.35 1.40
C ALA A 35 13.12 -25.65 -0.11
N ALA A 36 12.94 -24.64 -0.97
CA ALA A 36 13.09 -24.79 -2.41
C ALA A 36 14.56 -24.88 -2.80
N GLU A 37 14.86 -25.69 -3.83
CA GLU A 37 16.21 -25.79 -4.41
C GLU A 37 16.69 -24.44 -4.98
N ASP A 38 15.79 -23.72 -5.65
CA ASP A 38 15.96 -22.31 -6.03
C ASP A 38 14.83 -21.46 -5.46
N PHE A 39 15.09 -20.82 -4.32
CA PHE A 39 14.11 -19.94 -3.67
C PHE A 39 13.70 -18.75 -4.54
N LYS A 40 14.54 -18.32 -5.50
CA LYS A 40 14.22 -17.18 -6.37
C LYS A 40 13.05 -17.49 -7.30
N ALA A 41 12.85 -18.76 -7.65
CA ALA A 41 11.69 -19.18 -8.43
C ALA A 41 10.35 -18.94 -7.70
N SER A 42 10.37 -18.79 -6.38
CA SER A 42 9.18 -18.49 -5.56
C SER A 42 8.93 -17.00 -5.34
N ILE A 43 9.78 -16.10 -5.88
CA ILE A 43 9.58 -14.65 -5.76
C ILE A 43 8.24 -14.25 -6.37
N ASN A 44 7.46 -13.48 -5.62
CA ASN A 44 6.22 -12.90 -6.07
C ASN A 44 6.51 -11.70 -7.00
N PRO A 45 6.16 -11.78 -8.30
CA PRO A 45 6.35 -10.65 -9.21
C PRO A 45 5.47 -9.45 -8.84
N GLU A 46 4.36 -9.67 -8.12
CA GLU A 46 3.45 -8.64 -7.63
C GLU A 46 3.80 -8.13 -6.22
N SER A 47 4.98 -8.48 -5.70
CA SER A 47 5.44 -8.06 -4.37
C SER A 47 5.59 -6.54 -4.22
N LEU A 48 5.64 -5.81 -5.34
CA LEU A 48 5.66 -4.36 -5.38
C LEU A 48 4.87 -3.85 -6.59
N HIS A 49 3.82 -3.07 -6.32
CA HIS A 49 3.13 -2.28 -7.33
C HIS A 49 3.31 -0.78 -7.04
N ILE A 50 3.79 -0.02 -8.03
CA ILE A 50 4.07 1.41 -7.88
C ILE A 50 2.97 2.22 -8.59
N ILE A 51 2.28 3.05 -7.80
CA ILE A 51 1.39 4.09 -8.31
C ILE A 51 2.21 5.38 -8.41
N GLN A 52 2.62 5.73 -9.62
CA GLN A 52 3.48 6.89 -9.91
C GLN A 52 2.86 8.22 -9.48
N ARG A 53 1.53 8.37 -9.63
CA ARG A 53 0.79 9.58 -9.28
C ARG A 53 -0.49 9.23 -8.54
N ALA A 54 -0.43 9.28 -7.21
CA ALA A 54 -1.58 9.22 -6.33
C ALA A 54 -1.89 10.62 -5.77
N TYR A 55 -3.16 10.92 -5.57
CA TYR A 55 -3.59 12.12 -4.85
C TYR A 55 -3.67 11.83 -3.35
N ILE A 56 -3.15 12.76 -2.55
CA ILE A 56 -3.15 12.72 -1.09
C ILE A 56 -3.73 14.02 -0.51
N GLU A 57 -4.19 13.96 0.73
CA GLU A 57 -4.63 15.13 1.48
C GLU A 57 -3.47 16.13 1.70
N PRO A 58 -3.75 17.44 1.76
CA PRO A 58 -2.70 18.46 1.94
C PRO A 58 -1.82 18.24 3.18
N ASP A 59 -2.40 17.74 4.27
CA ASP A 59 -1.69 17.51 5.54
C ASP A 59 -0.55 16.49 5.40
N LEU A 60 -0.69 15.53 4.48
CA LEU A 60 0.31 14.50 4.23
C LEU A 60 1.58 15.05 3.56
N ALA A 61 1.58 16.29 3.07
CA ALA A 61 2.80 16.97 2.61
C ALA A 61 3.81 17.21 3.74
N ASN A 62 3.34 17.22 5.00
CA ASN A 62 4.18 17.39 6.19
C ASN A 62 4.35 16.05 6.93
N ALA A 63 4.19 14.93 6.25
CA ALA A 63 4.33 13.61 6.86
C ALA A 63 5.76 13.40 7.40
N THR A 64 5.88 12.67 8.50
CA THR A 64 7.17 12.36 9.12
C THR A 64 7.60 10.95 8.73
N PRO A 65 8.84 10.73 8.23
CA PRO A 65 9.34 9.39 7.98
C PRO A 65 9.24 8.49 9.22
N GLY A 66 8.80 7.25 9.02
CA GLY A 66 8.59 6.27 10.10
C GLY A 66 7.31 6.45 10.91
N LYS A 67 6.58 7.57 10.78
CA LYS A 67 5.25 7.72 11.38
C LYS A 67 4.22 6.95 10.55
N GLY A 68 3.38 6.18 11.25
CA GLY A 68 2.28 5.45 10.62
C GLY A 68 1.06 6.32 10.35
N TYR A 69 0.49 6.20 9.16
CA TYR A 69 -0.72 6.86 8.70
C TYR A 69 -1.71 5.82 8.18
N GLN A 70 -2.98 5.92 8.54
CA GLN A 70 -4.02 5.08 7.97
C GLN A 70 -4.67 5.79 6.79
N PHE A 71 -4.46 5.28 5.57
CA PHE A 71 -5.23 5.73 4.42
C PHE A 71 -6.58 5.03 4.45
N ILE A 72 -7.64 5.81 4.64
CA ILE A 72 -8.99 5.32 4.94
C ILE A 72 -9.44 4.30 3.90
N ARG A 73 -9.82 3.11 4.37
CA ARG A 73 -10.25 1.95 3.55
C ARG A 73 -9.16 1.32 2.66
N LEU A 74 -7.93 1.80 2.69
CA LEU A 74 -6.83 1.31 1.83
C LEU A 74 -5.80 0.49 2.61
N GLY A 75 -5.32 1.01 3.75
CA GLY A 75 -4.24 0.36 4.51
C GLY A 75 -3.51 1.31 5.43
N TYR A 76 -2.42 0.84 6.01
CA TYR A 76 -1.47 1.65 6.76
C TYR A 76 -0.24 1.92 5.92
N PHE A 77 0.24 3.16 5.98
CA PHE A 77 1.32 3.69 5.17
C PHE A 77 2.30 4.48 6.03
N THR A 78 3.53 4.61 5.55
CA THR A 78 4.54 5.51 6.10
C THR A 78 5.20 6.29 4.97
N LEU A 79 5.64 7.52 5.26
CA LEU A 79 6.53 8.23 4.35
C LEU A 79 7.86 7.49 4.28
N ASP A 80 8.36 7.26 3.06
CA ASP A 80 9.65 6.63 2.80
C ASP A 80 10.78 7.58 3.22
N THR A 81 11.85 7.04 3.79
CA THR A 81 13.03 7.81 4.23
C THR A 81 13.77 8.53 3.09
N GLN A 82 13.58 8.09 1.85
CA GLN A 82 14.12 8.70 0.63
C GLN A 82 13.16 9.72 -0.01
N SER A 83 11.99 9.97 0.61
CA SER A 83 11.09 11.03 0.15
C SER A 83 11.75 12.39 0.27
N THR A 84 11.39 13.28 -0.66
CA THR A 84 11.81 14.67 -0.65
C THR A 84 10.58 15.58 -0.65
N PRO A 85 10.72 16.87 -0.28
CA PRO A 85 9.60 17.81 -0.33
C PRO A 85 8.93 17.92 -1.71
N ASP A 86 9.69 17.71 -2.80
CA ASP A 86 9.20 17.77 -4.18
C ASP A 86 8.71 16.41 -4.71
N HIS A 87 9.07 15.32 -4.02
CA HIS A 87 8.70 13.95 -4.40
C HIS A 87 8.42 13.11 -3.16
N LEU A 88 7.15 13.11 -2.76
CA LEU A 88 6.67 12.32 -1.64
C LEU A 88 6.44 10.87 -2.08
N VAL A 89 6.96 9.93 -1.31
CA VAL A 89 6.83 8.50 -1.55
C VAL A 89 6.25 7.83 -0.31
N PHE A 90 5.09 7.21 -0.44
CA PHE A 90 4.46 6.47 0.65
C PHE A 90 4.55 4.96 0.42
N ASN A 91 5.02 4.24 1.42
CA ASN A 91 5.08 2.79 1.41
C ASN A 91 3.89 2.22 2.18
N ARG A 92 3.14 1.29 1.57
CA ARG A 92 2.12 0.52 2.28
C ARG A 92 2.81 -0.45 3.23
N THR A 93 2.62 -0.24 4.53
CA THR A 93 3.11 -1.13 5.58
C THR A 93 2.30 -2.42 5.63
N VAL A 94 0.96 -2.31 5.61
CA VAL A 94 0.05 -3.47 5.64
C VAL A 94 -1.35 -3.07 5.14
N THR A 95 -2.10 -4.03 4.62
CA THR A 95 -3.53 -3.87 4.28
C THR A 95 -4.40 -3.83 5.55
N LEU A 96 -5.65 -3.35 5.44
CA LEU A 96 -6.56 -3.28 6.59
C LEU A 96 -7.08 -4.64 7.06
N LYS A 97 -7.04 -5.65 6.17
CA LYS A 97 -7.49 -7.02 6.43
C LYS A 97 -6.56 -7.97 5.72
N ASP A 98 -6.29 -9.09 6.36
CA ASP A 98 -5.54 -10.18 5.73
C ASP A 98 -6.37 -10.82 4.61
N SER A 99 -5.83 -10.81 3.39
CA SER A 99 -6.41 -11.43 2.20
C SER A 99 -5.73 -12.75 1.83
N TRP A 100 -4.60 -13.07 2.44
CA TRP A 100 -3.69 -14.09 1.92
C TRP A 100 -4.27 -15.50 1.98
N GLY A 101 -4.99 -15.84 3.07
CA GLY A 101 -5.68 -17.13 3.19
C GLY A 101 -6.76 -17.38 2.13
N LYS A 102 -7.18 -16.35 1.38
CA LYS A 102 -8.10 -16.49 0.24
C LYS A 102 -7.37 -16.65 -1.10
N GLU A 103 -6.19 -16.06 -1.25
CA GLU A 103 -5.40 -16.15 -2.49
C GLU A 103 -4.71 -17.50 -2.63
N VAL A 104 -4.18 -18.07 -1.54
CA VAL A 104 -3.62 -19.44 -1.54
C VAL A 104 -4.65 -20.46 -2.01
N LYS A 105 -5.91 -20.32 -1.59
CA LYS A 105 -7.01 -21.22 -2.01
C LYS A 105 -7.44 -21.06 -3.47
N LYS A 106 -7.06 -19.96 -4.13
CA LYS A 106 -7.40 -19.72 -5.53
C LYS A 106 -6.33 -20.27 -6.47
N ASN A 107 -5.10 -20.44 -5.97
CA ASN A 107 -3.94 -20.94 -6.71
C ASN A 107 -3.53 -22.38 -6.33
N ALA A 108 -4.26 -23.01 -5.40
CA ALA A 108 -4.18 -24.44 -5.08
C ALA A 108 -5.26 -25.22 -5.85
#